data_AF-A0A8H5EWJ0-F1
#
_entry.id   AF-A0A8H5EWJ0-F1
#
_cell.length_a   1.000
_cell.length_b   1.000
_cell.length_c   1.000
_cell.angle_alpha   90.00
_cell.angle_beta   90.00
_cell.angle_gamma   90.00
#
_symmetry.space_group_name_H-M   'P 1'
#
loop_
_entity.id
_entity.type
_entity.pdbx_description
1 polymer ?
#
loop_
_entity_poly.entity_id
_entity_poly.type
_entity_poly.pdbx_seq_one_letter_code
_entity_poly.pdbx_strand_id
1 'polypeptide(L)'
;MPQTLSRTKTVEVDPNSTTGTPPSSSTGQPSLSPSFSEVLEGLSDPEDVDPSTRWARVAVPDCYIEGRKSITFQKLDIRESNDEYGRSEIHLFGVTKSGHSILTRVYGFGHYCYYPASPDISEDDLDPLRDYLNSVLGTPVISLIEFQKQKVTKDSEEASFLKISLIDHREMKRLEDMSFFVQTKPL
;
A
#
# COMPACT_ATOMS: atom_id res chain seq x y z
N MET A 1 36.21 23.14 -4.55
CA MET A 1 36.30 22.92 -3.09
C MET A 1 34.96 23.30 -2.47
N PRO A 2 34.20 22.37 -1.86
CA PRO A 2 33.03 22.73 -1.06
C PRO A 2 33.29 22.49 0.43
N GLN A 3 32.92 23.45 1.28
CA GLN A 3 32.95 23.29 2.74
C GLN A 3 31.60 22.74 3.23
N THR A 4 31.67 21.58 3.88
CA THR A 4 30.57 20.95 4.64
C THR A 4 30.61 21.47 6.08
N LEU A 5 29.48 21.91 6.63
CA LEU A 5 29.34 22.14 8.07
C LEU A 5 28.26 21.20 8.63
N SER A 6 28.73 20.10 9.21
CA SER A 6 27.96 19.20 10.05
C SER A 6 28.02 19.70 11.50
N ARG A 7 26.89 19.76 12.20
CA ARG A 7 26.87 20.01 13.65
C ARG A 7 26.06 18.91 14.34
N THR A 8 26.74 17.86 14.76
CA THR A 8 26.26 16.90 15.75
C THR A 8 26.96 17.24 17.06
N LYS A 9 26.19 17.56 18.12
CA LYS A 9 26.75 17.73 19.47
C LYS A 9 26.43 16.47 20.27
N THR A 10 27.44 15.61 20.41
CA THR A 10 27.46 14.49 21.35
C THR A 10 27.48 15.06 22.77
N VAL A 11 26.64 14.54 23.66
CA VAL A 11 26.69 14.81 25.10
C VAL A 11 27.37 13.59 25.73
N GLU A 12 28.56 13.79 26.27
CA GLU A 12 29.25 12.82 27.11
C GLU A 12 28.58 12.78 28.49
N VAL A 13 28.42 11.57 29.03
CA VAL A 13 27.88 11.32 30.38
C VAL A 13 29.02 10.74 31.21
N ASP A 14 29.48 11.48 32.22
CA ASP A 14 30.43 10.99 33.21
C ASP A 14 29.72 10.18 34.31
N PRO A 15 30.20 8.98 34.67
CA PRO A 15 29.51 8.08 35.60
C PRO A 15 30.19 8.05 36.97
N ASN A 16 29.96 9.04 37.83
CA ASN A 16 30.06 8.83 39.29
C ASN A 16 29.61 10.05 40.10
N SER A 17 28.50 9.94 40.82
CA SER A 17 28.41 10.40 42.21
C SER A 17 27.13 9.89 42.86
N THR A 18 27.32 9.19 43.96
CA THR A 18 26.35 8.44 44.76
C THR A 18 25.82 9.31 45.91
N THR A 19 24.53 9.16 46.23
CA THR A 19 23.84 9.43 47.52
C THR A 19 23.86 10.84 48.13
N GLY A 20 22.66 11.41 48.34
CA GLY A 20 22.44 12.54 49.25
C GLY A 20 20.95 12.78 49.55
N THR A 21 20.58 12.58 50.80
CA THR A 21 19.29 12.88 51.49
C THR A 21 18.89 14.36 51.32
N PRO A 22 17.59 14.75 51.47
CA PRO A 22 17.11 16.05 51.01
C PRO A 22 17.40 17.16 52.04
N PRO A 23 17.75 18.39 51.63
CA PRO A 23 17.66 19.54 52.49
C PRO A 23 16.27 20.19 52.36
N SER A 24 15.67 20.41 53.52
CA SER A 24 14.47 21.19 53.74
C SER A 24 14.70 22.69 53.50
N SER A 25 13.67 23.31 52.90
CA SER A 25 13.28 24.71 52.95
C SER A 25 14.31 25.80 52.60
N SER A 26 14.22 26.28 51.35
CA SER A 26 14.33 27.70 51.04
C SER A 26 13.26 28.09 50.01
N THR A 27 12.56 29.18 50.32
CA THR A 27 11.51 29.78 49.50
C THR A 27 12.08 30.29 48.18
N GLY A 28 11.79 29.60 47.09
CA GLY A 28 12.02 30.03 45.71
C GLY A 28 10.98 29.37 44.83
N GLN A 29 10.22 30.15 44.08
CA GLN A 29 9.11 29.68 43.24
C GLN A 29 9.52 28.46 42.40
N PRO A 30 8.75 27.36 42.41
CA PRO A 30 8.90 26.36 41.37
C PRO A 30 8.52 27.04 40.05
N SER A 31 9.46 27.13 39.12
CA SER A 31 9.16 27.44 37.73
C SER A 31 8.17 26.37 37.24
N LEU A 32 6.91 26.76 37.08
CA LEU A 32 5.86 25.93 36.52
C LEU A 32 6.18 25.72 35.05
N SER A 33 7.04 24.75 34.74
CA SER A 33 7.07 24.17 33.41
C SER A 33 5.74 23.43 33.24
N PRO A 34 4.91 23.78 32.25
CA PRO A 34 3.62 23.11 32.06
C PRO A 34 3.86 21.61 31.90
N SER A 35 2.95 20.82 32.47
CA SER A 35 2.97 19.36 32.29
C SER A 35 2.80 19.04 30.80
N PHE A 36 3.40 17.95 30.32
CA PHE A 36 3.22 17.50 28.94
C PHE A 36 1.73 17.38 28.54
N SER A 37 0.86 17.02 29.49
CA SER A 37 -0.59 16.97 29.29
C SER A 37 -1.21 18.34 29.01
N GLU A 38 -0.74 19.39 29.69
CA GLU A 38 -1.24 20.77 29.56
C GLU A 38 -0.77 21.39 28.23
N VAL A 39 0.45 21.07 27.78
CA VAL A 39 0.96 21.45 26.45
C VAL A 39 0.15 20.79 25.34
N LEU A 40 -0.28 19.53 25.52
CA LEU A 40 -1.12 18.84 24.54
C LEU A 40 -2.55 19.37 24.51
N GLU A 41 -3.14 19.72 25.67
CA GLU A 41 -4.45 20.38 25.73
C GLU A 41 -4.41 21.73 25.03
N GLY A 42 -3.36 22.53 25.19
CA GLY A 42 -3.18 23.79 24.45
C GLY A 42 -2.95 23.65 22.94
N LEU A 43 -2.63 22.46 22.44
CA LEU A 43 -2.51 22.15 21.01
C LEU A 43 -3.80 21.57 20.41
N SER A 44 -4.81 21.30 21.23
CA SER A 44 -6.03 20.61 20.81
C SER A 44 -7.02 21.52 20.07
N ASP A 45 -6.89 22.84 20.22
CA ASP A 45 -7.67 23.83 19.49
C ASP A 45 -6.96 24.24 18.18
N PRO A 46 -7.46 23.83 17.01
CA PRO A 46 -6.79 24.09 15.74
C PRO A 46 -6.76 25.57 15.36
N GLU A 47 -7.61 26.42 15.96
CA GLU A 47 -7.67 27.85 15.66
C GLU A 47 -6.59 28.69 16.38
N ASP A 48 -6.03 28.20 17.49
CA ASP A 48 -5.04 28.93 18.32
C ASP A 48 -3.57 28.53 18.03
N VAL A 49 -3.34 27.57 17.12
CA VAL A 49 -1.98 27.19 16.71
C VAL A 49 -1.47 28.17 15.66
N ASP A 50 -0.41 28.92 16.01
CA ASP A 50 0.31 29.81 15.09
C ASP A 50 0.59 29.09 13.75
N PRO A 51 0.17 29.64 12.60
CA PRO A 51 0.46 29.07 11.29
C PRO A 51 1.96 28.81 11.04
N SER A 52 2.86 29.48 11.75
CA SER A 52 4.31 29.21 11.71
C SER A 52 4.70 27.83 12.27
N THR A 53 3.84 27.24 13.12
CA THR A 53 4.03 25.91 13.74
C THR A 53 3.44 24.79 12.86
N ARG A 54 2.68 25.14 11.80
CA ARG A 54 2.13 24.17 10.85
C ARG A 54 3.17 23.84 9.78
N TRP A 55 3.70 22.62 9.79
CA TRP A 55 4.54 22.14 8.68
C TRP A 55 3.69 21.85 7.44
N ALA A 56 3.50 22.87 6.61
CA ALA A 56 2.89 22.71 5.31
C ALA A 56 3.84 21.96 4.36
N ARG A 57 3.27 21.11 3.50
CA ARG A 57 4.03 20.54 2.38
C ARG A 57 4.29 21.62 1.33
N VAL A 58 5.40 21.47 0.60
CA VAL A 58 5.74 22.34 -0.52
C VAL A 58 4.64 22.28 -1.58
N ALA A 59 4.20 23.45 -2.07
CA ALA A 59 3.21 23.59 -3.12
C ALA A 59 3.63 22.85 -4.40
N VAL A 60 2.66 22.26 -5.11
CA VAL A 60 2.92 21.51 -6.34
C VAL A 60 3.25 22.50 -7.48
N PRO A 61 4.38 22.33 -8.19
CA PRO A 61 4.72 23.17 -9.35
C PRO A 61 3.70 23.08 -10.49
N ASP A 62 3.42 24.21 -11.16
CA ASP A 62 2.47 24.31 -12.29
C ASP A 62 2.78 23.34 -13.44
N CYS A 63 4.07 23.04 -13.66
CA CYS A 63 4.50 22.15 -14.74
C CYS A 63 3.96 20.71 -14.61
N TYR A 64 3.58 20.28 -13.41
CA TYR A 64 2.90 18.99 -13.21
C TYR A 64 1.39 19.07 -13.49
N ILE A 65 0.78 20.24 -13.28
CA ILE A 65 -0.66 20.47 -13.53
C ILE A 65 -0.91 20.53 -15.04
N GLU A 66 -0.01 21.15 -15.78
CA GLU A 66 -0.11 21.31 -17.23
C GLU A 66 0.23 20.04 -18.03
N GLY A 67 0.55 18.92 -17.36
CA GLY A 67 0.84 17.63 -18.00
C GLY A 67 2.12 17.60 -18.85
N ARG A 68 3.00 18.61 -18.72
CA ARG A 68 4.18 18.78 -19.57
C ARG A 68 5.37 17.89 -19.17
N LYS A 69 5.27 17.14 -18.06
CA LYS A 69 6.39 16.41 -17.48
C LYS A 69 5.97 15.08 -16.86
N SER A 70 6.84 14.08 -16.98
CA SER A 70 6.71 12.82 -16.24
C SER A 70 6.88 13.04 -14.72
N ILE A 71 6.08 12.31 -13.95
CA ILE A 71 6.15 12.30 -12.48
C ILE A 71 6.96 11.08 -12.05
N THR A 72 8.07 11.32 -11.35
CA THR A 72 8.90 10.26 -10.76
C THR A 72 8.83 10.35 -9.24
N PHE A 73 8.48 9.25 -8.59
CA PHE A 73 8.29 9.17 -7.15
C PHE A 73 8.68 7.81 -6.60
N GLN A 74 9.03 7.76 -5.33
CA GLN A 74 9.22 6.53 -4.57
C GLN A 74 7.88 6.08 -4.01
N LYS A 75 7.51 4.82 -4.28
CA LYS A 75 6.34 4.18 -3.68
C LYS A 75 6.59 3.92 -2.20
N LEU A 76 5.59 4.22 -1.37
CA LEU A 76 5.55 3.93 0.06
C LEU A 76 4.55 2.81 0.36
N ASP A 77 3.34 2.89 -0.20
CA ASP A 77 2.25 1.95 0.10
C ASP A 77 1.45 1.61 -1.17
N ILE A 78 0.75 0.47 -1.14
CA ILE A 78 -0.20 0.04 -2.18
C ILE A 78 -1.50 -0.38 -1.50
N ARG A 79 -2.63 0.05 -2.07
CA ARG A 79 -3.95 -0.46 -1.68
C ARG A 79 -4.77 -0.83 -2.89
N GLU A 80 -5.55 -1.90 -2.76
CA GLU A 80 -6.61 -2.24 -3.69
C GLU A 80 -7.88 -1.46 -3.29
N SER A 81 -8.59 -0.95 -4.28
CA SER A 81 -9.83 -0.21 -4.11
C SER A 81 -10.75 -0.48 -5.31
N ASN A 82 -11.96 0.05 -5.25
CA ASN A 82 -12.85 0.13 -6.40
C ASN A 82 -13.15 1.61 -6.67
N ASP A 83 -13.32 1.97 -7.94
CA ASP A 83 -13.80 3.29 -8.33
C ASP A 83 -15.30 3.48 -8.00
N GLU A 84 -15.83 4.66 -8.29
CA GLU A 84 -17.25 4.99 -8.07
C GLU A 84 -18.22 4.10 -8.87
N TYR A 85 -17.72 3.43 -9.92
CA TYR A 85 -18.46 2.50 -10.77
C TYR A 85 -18.21 1.03 -10.38
N GLY A 86 -17.50 0.77 -9.28
CA GLY A 86 -17.20 -0.57 -8.78
C GLY A 86 -16.03 -1.26 -9.49
N ARG A 87 -15.32 -0.61 -10.40
CA ARG A 87 -14.20 -1.21 -11.15
C ARG A 87 -12.96 -1.25 -10.27
N SER A 88 -12.22 -2.37 -10.33
CA SER A 88 -10.98 -2.53 -9.56
C SER A 88 -9.94 -1.46 -9.95
N GLU A 89 -9.31 -0.87 -8.94
CA GLU A 89 -8.21 0.07 -9.10
C GLU A 89 -7.13 -0.15 -8.03
N ILE A 90 -5.89 0.21 -8.36
CA ILE A 90 -4.76 0.12 -7.44
C ILE A 90 -4.31 1.54 -7.10
N HIS A 91 -4.29 1.86 -5.80
CA HIS A 91 -3.78 3.11 -5.27
C HIS A 91 -2.31 2.94 -4.90
N LEU A 92 -1.44 3.70 -5.55
CA LEU A 92 -0.03 3.80 -5.21
C LEU A 92 0.19 5.10 -4.44
N PHE A 93 0.60 5.00 -3.18
CA PHE A 93 0.98 6.14 -2.37
C PHE A 93 2.49 6.33 -2.42
N GLY A 94 2.95 7.56 -2.54
CA GLY A 94 4.38 7.82 -2.60
C GLY A 94 4.78 9.27 -2.44
N VAL A 95 6.08 9.51 -2.61
CA VAL A 95 6.68 10.85 -2.53
C VAL A 95 7.68 11.08 -3.66
N THR A 96 7.64 12.28 -4.24
CA THR A 96 8.66 12.71 -5.21
C THR A 96 9.98 13.02 -4.51
N LYS A 97 11.08 13.13 -5.28
CA LYS A 97 12.38 13.58 -4.75
C LYS A 97 12.30 14.96 -4.06
N SER A 98 11.35 15.80 -4.48
CA SER A 98 11.11 17.14 -3.92
C SER A 98 10.17 17.13 -2.69
N GLY A 99 9.68 15.96 -2.25
CA GLY A 99 8.84 15.83 -1.05
C GLY A 99 7.33 15.99 -1.28
N HIS A 100 6.86 16.13 -2.52
CA HIS A 100 5.42 16.14 -2.82
C HIS A 100 4.83 14.73 -2.66
N SER A 101 3.75 14.62 -1.91
CA SER A 101 2.94 13.40 -1.80
C SER A 101 2.20 13.12 -3.09
N ILE A 102 2.16 11.86 -3.48
CA ILE A 102 1.51 11.37 -4.69
C ILE A 102 0.50 10.28 -4.32
N LEU A 103 -0.69 10.37 -4.91
CA LEU A 103 -1.63 9.27 -5.06
C LEU A 103 -1.79 9.01 -6.55
N THR A 104 -1.37 7.83 -7.01
CA THR A 104 -1.61 7.37 -8.37
C THR A 104 -2.70 6.30 -8.36
N ARG A 105 -3.77 6.51 -9.12
CA ARG A 105 -4.82 5.52 -9.35
C ARG A 105 -4.51 4.79 -10.65
N VAL A 106 -4.26 3.49 -10.55
CA VAL A 106 -3.98 2.60 -11.69
C VAL A 106 -5.25 1.83 -12.01
N TYR A 107 -5.72 1.95 -13.26
CA TYR A 107 -6.92 1.31 -13.78
C TYR A 107 -6.58 0.26 -14.83
N GLY A 108 -7.56 -0.58 -15.18
CA GLY A 108 -7.42 -1.56 -16.27
C GLY A 108 -6.63 -2.81 -15.86
N PHE A 109 -6.44 -3.03 -14.56
CA PHE A 109 -5.85 -4.25 -14.02
C PHE A 109 -6.97 -5.17 -13.52
N GLY A 110 -7.32 -6.18 -14.33
CA GLY A 110 -8.21 -7.25 -13.93
C GLY A 110 -7.43 -8.31 -13.14
N HIS A 111 -8.00 -8.79 -12.04
CA HIS A 111 -7.38 -9.84 -11.23
C HIS A 111 -7.52 -11.17 -11.96
N TYR A 112 -6.50 -12.02 -11.90
CA TYR A 112 -6.51 -13.31 -12.58
C TYR A 112 -5.77 -14.37 -11.77
N CYS A 113 -6.13 -15.63 -12.02
CA CYS A 113 -5.37 -16.79 -11.56
C CYS A 113 -5.10 -17.75 -12.71
N TYR A 114 -4.17 -18.66 -12.49
CA TYR A 114 -3.85 -19.73 -13.43
C TYR A 114 -4.33 -21.07 -12.89
N TYR A 115 -4.94 -21.86 -13.76
CA TYR A 115 -5.31 -23.23 -13.50
C TYR A 115 -4.74 -24.16 -14.58
N PRO A 116 -4.15 -25.33 -14.25
CA PRO A 116 -3.65 -26.24 -15.27
C PRO A 116 -4.74 -26.62 -16.28
N ALA A 117 -4.42 -26.51 -17.57
CA ALA A 117 -5.36 -26.93 -18.60
C ALA A 117 -5.44 -28.45 -18.67
N SER A 118 -6.66 -29.00 -18.69
CA SER A 118 -6.86 -30.41 -19.02
C SER A 118 -6.56 -30.64 -20.51
N PRO A 119 -5.98 -31.80 -20.91
CA PRO A 119 -5.75 -32.14 -22.31
C PRO A 119 -7.02 -32.16 -23.16
N ASP A 120 -8.17 -32.38 -22.52
CA ASP A 120 -9.47 -32.53 -23.19
C ASP A 120 -10.22 -31.20 -23.40
N ILE A 121 -9.71 -30.08 -22.87
CA ILE A 121 -10.34 -28.76 -23.05
C ILE A 121 -9.79 -28.11 -24.31
N SER A 122 -10.69 -27.69 -25.20
CA SER A 122 -10.38 -26.93 -26.41
C SER A 122 -10.78 -25.46 -26.28
N GLU A 123 -10.42 -24.61 -27.26
CA GLU A 123 -10.79 -23.20 -27.27
C GLU A 123 -12.31 -22.99 -27.32
N ASP A 124 -13.03 -23.89 -28.00
CA ASP A 124 -14.49 -23.84 -28.11
C ASP A 124 -15.21 -24.11 -26.76
N ASP A 125 -14.51 -24.71 -25.81
CA ASP A 125 -15.04 -25.03 -24.48
C ASP A 125 -14.90 -23.88 -23.48
N LEU A 126 -14.11 -22.84 -23.78
CA LEU A 126 -13.76 -21.78 -22.82
C LEU A 126 -14.94 -20.89 -22.45
N ASP A 127 -15.74 -20.46 -23.43
CA ASP A 127 -16.94 -19.67 -23.20
C ASP A 127 -18.02 -20.48 -22.44
N PRO A 128 -18.36 -21.71 -22.86
CA PRO A 128 -19.24 -22.58 -22.07
C PRO A 128 -18.75 -22.83 -20.64
N LEU A 129 -17.44 -23.01 -20.44
CA LEU A 129 -16.84 -23.19 -19.12
C LEU A 129 -16.99 -21.93 -18.26
N ARG A 130 -16.72 -20.74 -18.83
CA ARG A 130 -16.93 -19.45 -18.15
C ARG A 130 -18.38 -19.32 -17.69
N ASP A 131 -19.33 -19.58 -18.57
CA ASP A 131 -20.75 -19.42 -18.29
C ASP A 131 -21.23 -20.42 -17.24
N TYR A 132 -20.74 -21.67 -17.31
CA TYR A 132 -20.97 -22.68 -16.28
C TYR A 132 -20.44 -22.25 -14.91
N LEU A 133 -19.18 -21.82 -14.83
CA LEU A 133 -18.58 -21.40 -13.56
C LEU A 133 -19.31 -20.18 -12.96
N ASN A 134 -19.66 -19.19 -13.78
CA ASN A 134 -20.48 -18.04 -13.34
C ASN A 134 -21.87 -18.47 -12.85
N SER A 135 -22.49 -19.46 -13.49
CA SER A 135 -23.76 -20.04 -13.05
C SER A 135 -23.63 -20.69 -11.66
N VAL A 136 -22.57 -21.47 -11.43
CA VAL A 136 -22.35 -22.10 -10.11
C VAL A 136 -22.02 -21.06 -9.03
N LEU A 137 -21.29 -20.00 -9.37
CA LEU A 137 -21.00 -18.90 -8.45
C LEU A 137 -22.22 -18.03 -8.13
N GLY A 138 -23.31 -18.15 -8.92
CA GLY A 138 -24.57 -17.42 -8.76
C GLY A 138 -24.49 -15.94 -9.15
N THR A 139 -23.32 -15.45 -9.55
CA THR A 139 -23.05 -14.07 -9.97
C THR A 139 -21.97 -14.07 -11.04
N PRO A 140 -21.99 -13.12 -11.99
CA PRO A 140 -20.91 -12.98 -12.96
C PRO A 140 -19.64 -12.52 -12.25
N VAL A 141 -18.73 -13.45 -12.00
CA VAL A 141 -17.45 -13.24 -11.31
C VAL A 141 -16.29 -13.31 -12.29
N ILE A 142 -16.33 -14.29 -13.19
CA ILE A 142 -15.30 -14.54 -14.20
C ILE A 142 -15.63 -13.74 -15.45
N SER A 143 -14.72 -12.87 -15.86
CA SER A 143 -14.84 -12.04 -17.06
C SER A 143 -14.38 -12.77 -18.32
N LEU A 144 -13.28 -13.53 -18.23
CA LEU A 144 -12.62 -14.13 -19.37
C LEU A 144 -11.81 -15.36 -18.97
N ILE A 145 -11.80 -16.39 -19.81
CA ILE A 145 -10.92 -17.55 -19.69
C ILE A 145 -10.14 -17.66 -21.00
N GLU A 146 -8.81 -17.74 -20.92
CA GLU A 146 -7.92 -17.87 -22.08
C GLU A 146 -6.87 -18.95 -21.83
N PHE A 147 -6.40 -19.62 -22.88
CA PHE A 147 -5.19 -20.42 -22.77
C PHE A 147 -3.94 -19.54 -22.69
N GLN A 148 -3.01 -19.93 -21.82
CA GLN A 148 -1.71 -19.31 -21.73
C GLN A 148 -0.64 -20.36 -21.41
N LYS A 149 0.49 -20.31 -22.13
CA LYS A 149 1.67 -21.11 -21.78
C LYS A 149 2.41 -20.46 -20.62
N GLN A 150 2.67 -21.24 -19.59
CA GLN A 150 3.35 -20.77 -18.38
C GLN A 150 4.36 -21.81 -17.91
N LYS A 151 5.42 -21.35 -17.24
CA LYS A 151 6.34 -22.19 -16.47
C LYS A 151 6.04 -22.04 -15.00
N VAL A 152 6.00 -23.16 -14.27
CA VAL A 152 5.81 -23.15 -12.82
C VAL A 152 7.12 -22.78 -12.12
N THR A 153 8.25 -23.28 -12.64
CA THR A 153 9.59 -22.96 -12.13
C THR A 153 10.50 -22.52 -13.28
N LYS A 154 11.65 -21.93 -12.96
CA LYS A 154 12.60 -21.47 -13.98
C LYS A 154 13.08 -22.60 -14.89
N ASP A 155 13.19 -23.80 -14.32
CA ASP A 155 13.75 -24.98 -14.98
C ASP A 155 12.68 -25.93 -15.55
N SER A 156 11.39 -25.65 -15.33
CA SER A 156 10.32 -26.48 -15.87
C SER A 156 10.06 -26.19 -17.35
N GLU A 157 9.56 -27.19 -18.06
CA GLU A 157 8.99 -27.01 -19.39
C GLU A 157 7.73 -26.13 -19.32
N GLU A 158 7.39 -25.50 -20.45
CA GLU A 158 6.14 -24.74 -20.55
C GLU A 158 4.95 -25.71 -20.62
N ALA A 159 3.98 -25.51 -19.73
CA ALA A 159 2.71 -26.21 -19.77
C ALA A 159 1.58 -25.24 -20.12
N SER A 160 0.46 -25.79 -20.58
CA SER A 160 -0.75 -25.02 -20.87
C SER A 160 -1.55 -24.77 -19.60
N PHE A 161 -1.96 -23.52 -19.39
CA PHE A 161 -2.81 -23.10 -18.28
C PHE A 161 -4.01 -22.33 -18.82
N LEU A 162 -5.11 -22.41 -18.09
CA LEU A 162 -6.23 -21.49 -18.20
C LEU A 162 -5.91 -20.26 -17.35
N LYS A 163 -5.83 -19.10 -18.00
CA LYS A 163 -5.84 -17.79 -17.35
C LYS A 163 -7.28 -17.38 -17.11
N ILE A 164 -7.71 -17.39 -15.86
CA ILE A 164 -9.08 -17.06 -15.45
C ILE A 164 -9.05 -15.62 -14.91
N SER A 165 -9.66 -14.69 -15.63
CA SER A 165 -9.75 -13.28 -15.26
C SER A 165 -11.08 -12.99 -14.54
N LEU A 166 -11.03 -12.12 -13.54
CA LEU A 166 -12.15 -11.75 -12.68
C LEU A 166 -12.62 -10.33 -12.95
N ILE A 167 -13.88 -10.05 -12.58
CA ILE A 167 -14.48 -8.73 -12.69
C ILE A 167 -14.06 -7.84 -11.51
N ASP A 168 -13.93 -8.41 -10.32
CA ASP A 168 -13.56 -7.70 -9.08
C ASP A 168 -12.50 -8.50 -8.31
N HIS A 169 -11.55 -7.80 -7.70
CA HIS A 169 -10.48 -8.39 -6.89
C HIS A 169 -11.01 -9.11 -5.65
N ARG A 170 -12.14 -8.65 -5.11
CA ARG A 170 -12.76 -9.22 -3.90
C ARG A 170 -13.22 -10.66 -4.10
N GLU A 171 -13.54 -11.01 -5.35
CA GLU A 171 -14.01 -12.34 -5.71
C GLU A 171 -12.89 -13.38 -5.74
N MET A 172 -11.62 -12.96 -5.66
CA MET A 172 -10.48 -13.88 -5.71
C MET A 172 -10.55 -14.94 -4.61
N LYS A 173 -10.91 -14.52 -3.38
CA LYS A 173 -11.06 -15.41 -2.24
C LYS A 173 -12.19 -16.43 -2.42
N ARG A 174 -13.29 -16.00 -3.06
CA ARG A 174 -14.43 -16.90 -3.34
C ARG A 174 -14.05 -17.98 -4.33
N LEU A 175 -13.17 -17.69 -5.28
CA LEU A 175 -12.65 -18.69 -6.22
C LEU A 175 -11.68 -19.66 -5.54
N GLU A 176 -10.86 -19.18 -4.61
CA GLU A 176 -9.94 -20.02 -3.82
C GLU A 176 -10.67 -21.01 -2.90
N ASP A 177 -11.74 -20.55 -2.24
CA ASP A 177 -12.54 -21.38 -1.33
C ASP A 177 -13.38 -22.44 -2.08
N MET A 178 -13.65 -22.21 -3.36
CA MET A 178 -14.33 -23.18 -4.20
C MET A 178 -13.38 -24.34 -4.51
N SER A 179 -13.57 -25.46 -3.83
CA SER A 179 -12.82 -26.71 -3.95
C SER A 179 -12.90 -27.41 -5.32
N PHE A 180 -13.24 -26.71 -6.41
CA PHE A 180 -13.22 -27.25 -7.78
C PHE A 180 -11.86 -27.84 -8.16
N PHE A 181 -10.79 -27.32 -7.57
CA PHE A 181 -9.40 -27.63 -7.93
C PHE A 181 -8.75 -28.69 -7.04
N VAL A 182 -9.47 -29.20 -6.02
CA VAL A 182 -8.99 -30.26 -5.12
C VAL A 182 -9.38 -31.63 -5.69
N GLN A 183 -8.84 -31.97 -6.86
CA GLN A 183 -8.82 -33.36 -7.31
C GLN A 183 -7.54 -33.67 -8.07
N THR A 184 -6.39 -33.29 -7.51
CA THR A 184 -5.14 -33.98 -7.84
C THR A 184 -5.22 -35.39 -7.25
N LYS A 185 -5.59 -36.37 -8.08
CA LYS A 185 -5.30 -37.78 -7.77
C LYS A 185 -3.80 -37.89 -7.46
N PRO A 186 -3.41 -38.49 -6.33
CA PRO A 186 -2.00 -38.83 -6.14
C PRO A 186 -1.58 -39.82 -7.24
N LEU A 187 -0.39 -39.60 -7.80
CA LEU A 187 0.28 -40.54 -8.71
C LEU A 187 0.47 -41.91 -8.03
#